data_AF-A0AAE3U5G6-F1
#
_entry.id   AF-A0AAE3U5G6-F1
#
_cell.length_a   1.000
_cell.length_b   1.000
_cell.length_c   1.000
_cell.angle_alpha   90.00
_cell.angle_beta   90.00
_cell.angle_gamma   90.00
#
_symmetry.space_group_name_H-M   'P 1'
#
loop_
_entity.id
_entity.type
_entity.pdbx_description
1 polymer ?
#
loop_
_entity_poly.entity_id
_entity_poly.type
_entity_poly.pdbx_seq_one_letter_code
_entity_poly.pdbx_strand_id
1 'polypeptide(L)'
;MYGFSFATRIGLALALVLGATLPAPAQEAFEQLKQLDSSAKMPKLNAFSATTRGSLDVATELKDVTLEAKLTKDGDSMQQGLSWRVFSPFPGDDGKLPLVASSEGGSAAFQLVPGDYFVNVAFGRAGATKKLSIPSSGTVDKQVLVLDAGGLVLNAVSGPDVKIPPGELSFSVYSAEVREDGERGLVMADVKPDNIVRLNAGTYHIVSEYGSVNAAVRADIQVEAGKLTQATIQHRAAKVTLKLVADEGGEAIADTAWSVLTSAGDVVSESVSAFPSMVLAEGEYTAIARNKDKIYQRDFSVSAGHNSDIEVLMSALSSPGQLPADQAIDSE
;
A
#
# COMPACT_ATOMS: atom_id res chain seq x y z
N MET A 1 10.37 -19.35 55.47
CA MET A 1 9.23 -19.09 56.39
C MET A 1 7.96 -19.00 55.55
N TYR A 2 6.98 -19.88 55.85
CA TYR A 2 5.59 -20.01 55.34
C TYR A 2 5.38 -20.11 53.82
N GLY A 3 4.96 -21.20 53.18
CA GLY A 3 4.58 -22.55 53.63
C GLY A 3 3.10 -22.72 53.95
N PHE A 4 2.25 -23.07 52.97
CA PHE A 4 1.02 -23.87 53.19
C PHE A 4 0.66 -24.71 51.95
N SER A 5 0.60 -26.03 52.20
CA SER A 5 0.02 -27.09 51.38
C SER A 5 -1.27 -27.54 52.07
N PHE A 6 -2.31 -27.93 51.33
CA PHE A 6 -3.16 -29.08 51.70
C PHE A 6 -3.98 -29.58 50.50
N ALA A 7 -3.79 -30.87 50.19
CA ALA A 7 -4.63 -31.72 49.36
C ALA A 7 -5.95 -32.07 50.11
N THR A 8 -7.07 -32.51 49.54
CA THR A 8 -7.31 -33.88 49.06
C THR A 8 -8.82 -34.06 48.74
N ARG A 9 -9.08 -34.62 47.54
CA ARG A 9 -10.10 -35.60 47.07
C ARG A 9 -11.37 -35.92 47.88
N ILE A 10 -12.48 -36.09 47.15
CA ILE A 10 -13.45 -37.24 47.04
C ILE A 10 -14.50 -36.74 46.02
N GLY A 11 -14.96 -37.41 44.96
CA GLY A 11 -15.05 -38.82 44.61
C GLY A 11 -16.53 -39.19 44.42
N LEU A 12 -17.06 -39.16 43.20
CA LEU A 12 -18.23 -39.99 42.83
C LEU A 12 -18.29 -40.21 41.31
N ALA A 13 -18.25 -41.48 40.93
CA ALA A 13 -18.46 -42.00 39.59
C ALA A 13 -19.96 -42.31 39.36
N LEU A 14 -20.45 -42.21 38.12
CA LEU A 14 -21.40 -43.20 37.59
C LEU A 14 -21.59 -43.16 36.05
N ALA A 15 -21.44 -44.35 35.48
CA ALA A 15 -22.13 -44.97 34.34
C ALA A 15 -22.03 -44.38 32.91
N LEU A 16 -21.27 -45.12 32.09
CA LEU A 16 -21.42 -45.27 30.64
C LEU A 16 -22.80 -45.85 30.27
N VAL A 17 -23.38 -45.34 29.18
CA VAL A 17 -24.25 -46.12 28.27
C VAL A 17 -23.77 -45.87 26.83
N LEU A 18 -23.29 -46.92 26.18
CA LEU A 18 -23.07 -46.97 24.73
C LEU A 18 -24.42 -47.15 24.03
N GLY A 19 -24.68 -46.33 23.01
CA GLY A 19 -25.73 -46.56 22.00
C GLY A 19 -25.20 -46.17 20.63
N ALA A 20 -24.93 -47.17 19.79
CA ALA A 20 -24.58 -46.99 18.38
C ALA A 20 -25.86 -46.80 17.56
N THR A 21 -25.90 -45.78 16.70
CA THR A 21 -26.89 -45.67 15.61
C THR A 21 -26.24 -45.15 14.32
N LEU A 22 -26.65 -45.78 13.23
CA LEU A 22 -26.21 -45.66 11.82
C LEU A 22 -26.61 -44.31 11.17
N PRO A 23 -26.03 -43.95 10.01
CA PRO A 23 -26.30 -42.67 9.35
C PRO A 23 -27.66 -42.68 8.64
N ALA A 24 -28.48 -41.65 8.91
CA ALA A 24 -29.73 -41.42 8.20
C ALA A 24 -29.48 -40.58 6.92
N PRO A 25 -30.15 -40.89 5.78
CA PRO A 25 -29.92 -40.24 4.50
C PRO A 25 -30.58 -38.86 4.44
N ALA A 26 -29.80 -37.85 4.05
CA ALA A 26 -30.28 -36.51 3.72
C ALA A 26 -31.04 -36.51 2.39
N GLN A 27 -32.30 -36.95 2.42
CA GLN A 27 -33.15 -36.95 1.22
C GLN A 27 -34.63 -36.60 1.53
N GLU A 28 -34.86 -35.61 2.40
CA GLU A 28 -36.19 -35.04 2.67
C GLU A 28 -36.28 -33.51 2.48
N ALA A 29 -35.21 -32.86 2.01
CA ALA A 29 -35.24 -31.42 1.70
C ALA A 29 -35.67 -31.09 0.26
N PHE A 30 -36.07 -32.10 -0.54
CA PHE A 30 -36.31 -31.93 -1.99
C PHE A 30 -37.71 -32.38 -2.46
N GLU A 31 -38.68 -32.56 -1.56
CA GLU A 31 -40.04 -33.03 -1.87
C GLU A 31 -41.15 -32.04 -1.48
N GLN A 32 -40.85 -30.73 -1.43
CA GLN A 32 -41.88 -29.69 -1.17
C GLN A 32 -41.85 -28.50 -2.13
N LEU A 33 -41.26 -28.61 -3.32
CA LEU A 33 -41.24 -27.49 -4.28
C LEU A 33 -41.48 -27.87 -5.75
N LYS A 34 -42.45 -28.75 -5.98
CA LYS A 34 -43.14 -28.97 -7.27
C LYS A 34 -44.61 -29.25 -6.91
N GLN A 35 -45.65 -28.57 -7.38
CA GLN A 35 -45.89 -27.69 -8.53
C GLN A 35 -47.10 -26.82 -8.17
N LEU A 36 -47.10 -25.57 -8.62
CA LEU A 36 -48.34 -24.89 -9.03
C LEU A 36 -47.99 -24.11 -10.31
N ASP A 37 -48.29 -24.74 -11.44
CA ASP A 37 -48.29 -24.10 -12.75
C ASP A 37 -49.35 -23.00 -12.77
N SER A 38 -48.93 -21.77 -13.08
CA SER A 38 -49.84 -20.76 -13.62
C SER A 38 -49.09 -19.86 -14.60
N SER A 39 -49.78 -19.64 -15.72
CA SER A 39 -49.34 -19.03 -16.97
C SER A 39 -48.96 -17.54 -16.85
N ALA A 40 -48.06 -17.14 -17.75
CA ALA A 40 -47.93 -15.82 -18.40
C ALA A 40 -46.85 -14.80 -17.92
N LYS A 41 -45.97 -14.49 -18.90
CA LYS A 41 -45.28 -13.22 -19.22
C LYS A 41 -44.26 -12.59 -18.23
N MET A 42 -43.04 -12.38 -18.76
CA MET A 42 -41.88 -11.64 -18.20
C MET A 42 -42.15 -10.12 -17.95
N PRO A 43 -41.13 -9.31 -17.59
CA PRO A 43 -40.50 -9.11 -16.28
C PRO A 43 -40.69 -7.66 -15.78
N LYS A 44 -40.56 -7.35 -14.47
CA LYS A 44 -40.55 -5.93 -14.02
C LYS A 44 -39.49 -5.63 -12.97
N LEU A 45 -38.66 -4.62 -13.31
CA LEU A 45 -37.83 -3.83 -12.41
C LEU A 45 -38.68 -3.27 -11.27
N ASN A 46 -38.14 -3.31 -10.05
CA ASN A 46 -38.68 -2.55 -8.93
C ASN A 46 -38.05 -1.14 -8.93
N ALA A 47 -38.75 -0.19 -9.54
CA ALA A 47 -38.60 1.22 -9.20
C ALA A 47 -39.45 1.49 -7.94
N PHE A 48 -38.83 1.97 -6.86
CA PHE A 48 -39.54 2.41 -5.67
C PHE A 48 -39.86 3.90 -5.82
N SER A 49 -41.15 4.27 -5.78
CA SER A 49 -41.60 5.66 -5.64
C SER A 49 -42.42 5.76 -4.35
N ALA A 50 -41.91 6.51 -3.38
CA ALA A 50 -42.68 6.89 -2.20
C ALA A 50 -43.66 8.01 -2.61
N THR A 51 -44.95 7.71 -2.47
CA THR A 51 -46.06 8.61 -2.77
C THR A 51 -46.13 9.73 -1.74
N THR A 52 -45.86 10.97 -2.15
CA THR A 52 -46.36 12.17 -1.47
C THR A 52 -47.28 12.89 -2.42
N ARG A 53 -48.55 13.03 -2.03
CA ARG A 53 -49.65 13.52 -2.87
C ARG A 53 -49.84 15.01 -2.61
N GLY A 54 -49.57 15.84 -3.61
CA GLY A 54 -50.13 17.19 -3.72
C GLY A 54 -49.18 18.30 -4.19
N SER A 55 -48.87 18.35 -5.49
CA SER A 55 -48.94 19.58 -6.33
C SER A 55 -48.30 19.33 -7.70
N LEU A 56 -49.13 19.40 -8.76
CA LEU A 56 -48.79 19.54 -10.19
C LEU A 56 -47.83 18.48 -10.77
N ASP A 57 -48.41 17.54 -11.50
CA ASP A 57 -47.71 16.74 -12.53
C ASP A 57 -47.13 17.68 -13.59
N VAL A 58 -45.92 18.17 -13.35
CA VAL A 58 -44.96 18.32 -14.44
C VAL A 58 -44.35 16.93 -14.55
N ALA A 59 -44.68 16.19 -15.61
CA ALA A 59 -43.84 15.07 -16.01
C ALA A 59 -42.45 15.66 -16.21
N THR A 60 -41.59 15.52 -15.22
CA THR A 60 -40.24 16.09 -15.28
C THR A 60 -39.52 15.31 -16.36
N GLU A 61 -39.51 15.87 -17.57
CA GLU A 61 -38.93 15.20 -18.73
C GLU A 61 -37.46 14.93 -18.45
N LEU A 62 -37.11 13.64 -18.34
CA LEU A 62 -35.72 13.22 -18.28
C LEU A 62 -35.04 13.63 -19.58
N LYS A 63 -33.84 14.19 -19.46
CA LYS A 63 -32.98 14.55 -20.58
C LYS A 63 -31.84 13.56 -20.66
N ASP A 64 -31.61 13.03 -21.86
CA ASP A 64 -30.44 12.21 -22.14
C ASP A 64 -29.19 13.08 -22.14
N VAL A 65 -28.18 12.66 -21.40
CA VAL A 65 -26.89 13.32 -21.28
C VAL A 65 -25.80 12.32 -21.60
N THR A 66 -25.07 12.58 -22.68
CA THR A 66 -23.90 11.79 -23.07
C THR A 66 -22.63 12.45 -22.57
N LEU A 67 -21.83 11.69 -21.82
CA LEU A 67 -20.56 12.09 -21.24
C LEU A 67 -19.43 11.29 -21.88
N GLU A 68 -18.35 11.99 -22.21
CA GLU A 68 -17.15 11.43 -22.80
C GLU A 68 -15.94 11.99 -22.06
N ALA A 69 -14.90 11.17 -21.86
CA ALA A 69 -13.65 11.66 -21.31
C ALA A 69 -12.49 11.37 -22.25
N LYS A 70 -11.49 12.26 -22.24
CA LYS A 70 -10.27 12.18 -23.04
C LYS A 70 -9.06 12.37 -22.15
N LEU A 71 -7.95 11.70 -22.46
CA LEU A 71 -6.70 11.90 -21.72
C LEU A 71 -6.08 13.29 -21.98
N THR A 72 -6.24 13.80 -23.21
CA THR A 72 -5.74 15.11 -23.65
C THR A 72 -6.84 15.82 -24.46
N LYS A 73 -6.68 17.12 -24.69
CA LYS A 73 -7.65 17.93 -25.46
C LYS A 73 -7.88 17.38 -26.88
N ASP A 74 -6.80 17.02 -27.56
CA ASP A 74 -6.81 16.56 -28.95
C ASP A 74 -6.84 15.02 -29.08
N GLY A 75 -6.94 14.32 -27.95
CA GLY A 75 -6.94 12.85 -27.90
C GLY A 75 -8.29 12.21 -28.24
N ASP A 76 -8.25 10.89 -28.40
CA ASP A 76 -9.44 10.08 -28.61
C ASP A 76 -10.25 9.88 -27.33
N SER A 77 -11.53 9.57 -27.51
CA SER A 77 -12.44 9.20 -26.43
C SER A 77 -11.96 7.93 -25.73
N MET A 78 -11.88 7.99 -24.40
CA MET A 78 -11.59 6.81 -23.58
C MET A 78 -12.72 5.78 -23.68
N GLN A 79 -12.34 4.53 -23.94
CA GLN A 79 -13.29 3.42 -24.11
C GLN A 79 -13.47 2.56 -22.85
N GLN A 80 -12.52 2.60 -21.92
CA GLN A 80 -12.53 1.77 -20.71
C GLN A 80 -11.73 2.39 -19.56
N GLY A 81 -11.94 1.86 -18.35
CA GLY A 81 -11.18 2.24 -17.14
C GLY A 81 -11.66 3.52 -16.44
N LEU A 82 -12.74 4.14 -16.93
CA LEU A 82 -13.36 5.30 -16.30
C LEU A 82 -14.38 4.87 -15.24
N SER A 83 -14.50 5.69 -14.21
CA SER A 83 -15.58 5.63 -13.21
C SER A 83 -16.25 6.99 -13.15
N TRP A 84 -17.51 7.05 -13.56
CA TRP A 84 -18.35 8.23 -13.60
C TRP A 84 -19.24 8.31 -12.36
N ARG A 85 -19.35 9.49 -11.77
CA ARG A 85 -20.24 9.79 -10.65
C ARG A 85 -20.91 11.14 -10.88
N VAL A 86 -22.23 11.18 -10.77
CA VAL A 86 -23.04 12.39 -10.87
C VAL A 86 -23.64 12.69 -9.51
N PHE A 87 -23.38 13.88 -9.00
CA PHE A 87 -23.81 14.31 -7.68
C PHE A 87 -24.83 15.45 -7.78
N SER A 88 -25.78 15.45 -6.86
CA SER A 88 -26.66 16.61 -6.62
C SER A 88 -25.84 17.76 -6.02
N PRO A 89 -26.11 19.03 -6.38
CA PRO A 89 -25.41 20.19 -5.83
C PRO A 89 -25.91 20.54 -4.42
N PHE A 90 -27.03 19.96 -3.98
CA PHE A 90 -27.59 20.15 -2.65
C PHE A 90 -27.07 19.06 -1.71
N PRO A 91 -26.36 19.42 -0.63
CA PRO A 91 -25.94 18.45 0.38
C PRO A 91 -27.14 17.73 1.01
N GLY A 92 -26.99 16.43 1.28
CA GLY A 92 -27.96 15.66 2.04
C GLY A 92 -27.84 15.90 3.55
N ASP A 93 -28.61 15.13 4.32
CA ASP A 93 -28.65 15.24 5.79
C ASP A 93 -27.29 14.95 6.46
N ASP A 94 -26.40 14.23 5.78
CA ASP A 94 -25.04 13.91 6.22
C ASP A 94 -24.00 15.00 5.85
N GLY A 95 -24.44 16.09 5.20
CA GLY A 95 -23.61 17.17 4.72
C GLY A 95 -22.79 16.84 3.46
N LYS A 96 -22.95 15.65 2.87
CA LYS A 96 -22.27 15.24 1.63
C LYS A 96 -23.18 15.44 0.43
N LEU A 97 -22.58 15.56 -0.75
CA LEU A 97 -23.34 15.62 -1.99
C LEU A 97 -23.91 14.22 -2.33
N PRO A 98 -25.24 14.06 -2.46
CA PRO A 98 -25.86 12.79 -2.81
C PRO A 98 -25.45 12.31 -4.20
N LEU A 99 -25.09 11.03 -4.32
CA LEU A 99 -24.85 10.38 -5.61
C LEU A 99 -26.19 10.12 -6.31
N VAL A 100 -26.37 10.67 -7.50
CA VAL A 100 -27.59 10.56 -8.32
C VAL A 100 -27.45 9.45 -9.36
N ALA A 101 -26.27 9.32 -9.97
CA ALA A 101 -25.99 8.30 -10.97
C ALA A 101 -24.52 7.94 -11.01
N SER A 102 -24.19 6.73 -11.48
CA SER A 102 -22.82 6.29 -11.69
C SER A 102 -22.72 5.32 -12.87
N SER A 103 -21.55 5.25 -13.49
CA SER A 103 -21.25 4.33 -14.58
C SER A 103 -19.77 3.96 -14.57
N GLU A 104 -19.41 2.81 -15.13
CA GLU A 104 -18.03 2.35 -15.26
C GLU A 104 -17.75 1.89 -16.68
N GLY A 105 -16.50 1.99 -17.12
CA GLY A 105 -16.08 1.62 -18.47
C GLY A 105 -15.58 2.82 -19.26
N GLY A 106 -16.25 3.17 -20.35
CA GLY A 106 -15.87 4.24 -21.28
C GLY A 106 -16.76 5.45 -21.16
N SER A 107 -17.28 5.92 -22.30
CA SER A 107 -18.30 6.97 -22.33
C SER A 107 -19.58 6.51 -21.59
N ALA A 108 -20.27 7.46 -20.96
CA ALA A 108 -21.47 7.18 -20.18
C ALA A 108 -22.68 7.96 -20.74
N ALA A 109 -23.87 7.38 -20.61
CA ALA A 109 -25.12 8.06 -20.93
C ALA A 109 -26.04 7.98 -19.71
N PHE A 110 -26.60 9.13 -19.32
CA PHE A 110 -27.49 9.25 -18.17
C PHE A 110 -28.79 9.94 -18.55
N GLN A 111 -29.87 9.60 -17.86
CA GLN A 111 -31.15 10.30 -17.93
C GLN A 111 -31.31 11.12 -16.66
N LEU A 112 -31.24 12.45 -16.81
CA LEU A 112 -31.26 13.38 -15.68
C LEU A 112 -32.43 14.35 -15.81
N VAL A 113 -32.98 14.73 -14.67
CA VAL A 113 -33.98 15.80 -14.56
C VAL A 113 -33.31 17.15 -14.86
N PRO A 114 -34.02 18.14 -15.43
CA PRO A 114 -33.53 19.52 -15.51
C PRO A 114 -33.07 20.07 -14.16
N GLY A 115 -31.87 20.63 -14.12
CA GLY A 115 -31.23 21.08 -12.89
C GLY A 115 -29.70 21.13 -12.99
N ASP A 116 -29.07 21.56 -11.91
CA ASP A 116 -27.62 21.59 -11.77
C ASP A 116 -27.10 20.29 -11.15
N TYR A 117 -25.90 19.85 -11.55
CA TYR A 117 -25.20 18.67 -11.05
C TYR A 117 -23.69 18.87 -11.04
N PHE A 118 -22.98 18.05 -10.28
CA PHE A 118 -21.53 17.88 -10.40
C PHE A 118 -21.21 16.51 -10.98
N VAL A 119 -20.49 16.48 -12.08
CA VAL A 119 -20.03 15.25 -12.72
C VAL A 119 -18.55 15.07 -12.40
N ASN A 120 -18.21 13.97 -11.75
CA ASN A 120 -16.84 13.52 -11.56
C ASN A 120 -16.56 12.32 -12.47
N VAL A 121 -15.38 12.32 -13.08
CA VAL A 121 -14.83 11.17 -13.79
C VAL A 121 -13.44 10.87 -13.25
N ALA A 122 -13.18 9.60 -12.99
CA ALA A 122 -11.90 9.12 -12.51
C ALA A 122 -11.31 8.05 -13.44
N PHE A 123 -10.01 8.13 -13.66
CA PHE A 123 -9.16 7.14 -14.33
C PHE A 123 -7.98 6.79 -13.41
N GLY A 124 -8.17 5.80 -12.55
CA GLY A 124 -7.24 5.51 -11.46
C GLY A 124 -7.21 6.64 -10.42
N ARG A 125 -6.06 7.29 -10.25
CA ARG A 125 -5.93 8.49 -9.39
C ARG A 125 -6.12 9.79 -10.15
N ALA A 126 -6.11 9.74 -11.48
CA ALA A 126 -6.43 10.90 -12.30
C ALA A 126 -7.93 11.15 -12.31
N GLY A 127 -8.37 12.40 -12.32
CA GLY A 127 -9.78 12.71 -12.46
C GLY A 127 -10.07 14.16 -12.80
N ALA A 128 -11.32 14.42 -13.15
CA ALA A 128 -11.84 15.76 -13.41
C ALA A 128 -13.26 15.88 -12.87
N THR A 129 -13.62 17.08 -12.40
CA THR A 129 -14.97 17.41 -11.95
C THR A 129 -15.48 18.61 -12.74
N LYS A 130 -16.70 18.52 -13.26
CA LYS A 130 -17.35 19.57 -14.05
C LYS A 130 -18.76 19.84 -13.51
N LYS A 131 -19.14 21.12 -13.39
CA LYS A 131 -20.54 21.50 -13.18
C LYS A 131 -21.34 21.26 -14.47
N LEU A 132 -22.46 20.58 -14.36
CA LEU A 132 -23.36 20.25 -15.45
C LEU A 132 -24.73 20.89 -15.17
N SER A 133 -25.23 21.69 -16.11
CA SER A 133 -26.56 22.30 -16.04
C SER A 133 -27.45 21.68 -17.13
N ILE A 134 -28.54 21.07 -16.73
CA ILE A 134 -29.53 20.45 -17.61
C ILE A 134 -30.70 21.42 -17.80
N PRO A 135 -30.95 21.92 -19.02
CA PRO A 135 -32.00 22.87 -19.28
C PRO A 135 -33.39 22.22 -19.18
N SER A 136 -34.40 23.02 -18.86
CA SER A 136 -35.81 22.57 -18.80
C SER A 136 -36.40 22.26 -20.17
N SER A 137 -35.84 22.82 -21.25
CA SER A 137 -36.27 22.60 -22.63
C SER A 137 -35.07 22.43 -23.56
N GLY A 138 -35.24 21.66 -24.64
CA GLY A 138 -34.18 21.37 -25.61
C GLY A 138 -33.37 20.11 -25.28
N THR A 139 -32.33 19.87 -26.09
CA THR A 139 -31.39 18.75 -25.94
C THR A 139 -30.11 19.20 -25.25
N VAL A 140 -29.46 18.27 -24.54
CA VAL A 140 -28.15 18.52 -23.92
C VAL A 140 -27.07 18.07 -24.88
N ASP A 141 -26.17 18.99 -25.23
CA ASP A 141 -25.01 18.63 -26.04
C ASP A 141 -24.11 17.63 -25.32
N LYS A 142 -23.40 16.81 -26.08
CA LYS A 142 -22.42 15.88 -25.54
C LYS A 142 -21.38 16.65 -24.71
N GLN A 143 -21.18 16.19 -23.48
CA GLN A 143 -20.20 16.78 -22.57
C GLN A 143 -18.88 16.02 -22.64
N VAL A 144 -17.83 16.70 -23.06
CA VAL A 144 -16.47 16.15 -23.09
C VAL A 144 -15.67 16.70 -21.91
N LEU A 145 -15.03 15.80 -21.15
CA LEU A 145 -14.15 16.13 -20.05
C LEU A 145 -12.71 15.73 -20.42
N VAL A 146 -11.78 16.68 -20.34
CA VAL A 146 -10.35 16.40 -20.51
C VAL A 146 -9.78 16.10 -19.13
N LEU A 147 -9.20 14.91 -18.96
CA LEU A 147 -8.65 14.46 -17.69
C LEU A 147 -7.24 15.01 -17.44
N ASP A 148 -6.54 15.39 -18.51
CA ASP A 148 -5.10 15.66 -18.50
C ASP A 148 -4.35 14.54 -17.78
N ALA A 149 -4.58 13.28 -18.18
CA ALA A 149 -4.09 12.11 -17.45
C ALA A 149 -2.95 11.41 -18.18
N GLY A 150 -1.91 11.04 -17.43
CA GLY A 150 -0.76 10.26 -17.89
C GLY A 150 -0.55 9.00 -17.04
N GLY A 151 0.36 8.15 -17.48
CA GLY A 151 0.84 6.99 -16.75
C GLY A 151 2.24 7.21 -16.20
N LEU A 152 2.51 6.69 -15.01
CA LEU A 152 3.82 6.64 -14.38
C LEU A 152 4.16 5.19 -14.04
N VAL A 153 5.32 4.73 -14.48
CA VAL A 153 5.91 3.45 -14.10
C VAL A 153 7.25 3.72 -13.45
N LEU A 154 7.41 3.19 -12.24
CA LEU A 154 8.61 3.37 -11.43
C LEU A 154 9.34 2.03 -11.34
N ASN A 155 10.65 2.10 -11.46
CA ASN A 155 11.54 0.98 -11.15
C ASN A 155 12.80 1.54 -10.47
N ALA A 156 13.63 0.66 -9.93
CA ALA A 156 14.89 1.05 -9.36
C ALA A 156 15.97 -0.03 -9.50
N VAL A 157 17.21 0.44 -9.57
CA VAL A 157 18.43 -0.38 -9.57
C VAL A 157 19.36 0.12 -8.47
N SER A 158 20.28 -0.72 -8.02
CA SER A 158 21.35 -0.30 -7.12
C SER A 158 22.71 -0.36 -7.79
N GLY A 159 23.58 0.62 -7.52
CA GLY A 159 24.89 0.70 -8.15
C GLY A 159 24.77 0.85 -9.68
N PRO A 160 25.68 0.28 -10.48
CA PRO A 160 25.70 0.49 -11.93
C PRO A 160 24.51 -0.14 -12.66
N ASP A 161 24.01 -1.31 -12.24
CA ASP A 161 22.82 -1.94 -12.83
C ASP A 161 22.28 -3.16 -12.02
N VAL A 162 22.45 -3.17 -10.69
CA VAL A 162 22.01 -4.33 -9.90
C VAL A 162 20.51 -4.25 -9.67
N LYS A 163 19.78 -5.22 -10.21
CA LYS A 163 18.32 -5.29 -10.04
C LYS A 163 17.94 -5.48 -8.57
N ILE A 164 17.08 -4.61 -8.07
CA ILE A 164 16.51 -4.73 -6.73
C ILE A 164 15.35 -5.75 -6.74
N PRO A 165 15.28 -6.67 -5.75
CA PRO A 165 14.13 -7.56 -5.63
C PRO A 165 12.82 -6.77 -5.43
N PRO A 166 11.73 -7.08 -6.16
CA PRO A 166 10.47 -6.33 -6.05
C PRO A 166 9.87 -6.28 -4.65
N GLY A 167 10.13 -7.28 -3.81
CA GLY A 167 9.66 -7.32 -2.42
C GLY A 167 10.43 -6.40 -1.47
N GLU A 168 11.58 -5.89 -1.89
CA GLU A 168 12.42 -4.96 -1.12
C GLU A 168 12.30 -3.52 -1.65
N LEU A 169 11.44 -3.27 -2.65
CA LEU A 169 11.31 -1.98 -3.32
C LEU A 169 9.88 -1.44 -3.21
N SER A 170 9.74 -0.23 -2.66
CA SER A 170 8.48 0.50 -2.60
C SER A 170 8.67 1.94 -3.05
N PHE A 171 7.59 2.53 -3.56
CA PHE A 171 7.55 3.95 -3.90
C PHE A 171 6.35 4.63 -3.24
N SER A 172 6.59 5.85 -2.78
CA SER A 172 5.55 6.78 -2.33
C SER A 172 5.54 8.00 -3.24
N VAL A 173 4.35 8.36 -3.73
CA VAL A 173 4.10 9.47 -4.66
C VAL A 173 3.45 10.60 -3.89
N TYR A 174 4.05 11.78 -3.96
CA TYR A 174 3.57 12.99 -3.30
C TYR A 174 3.34 14.12 -4.33
N SER A 175 2.50 15.09 -3.97
CA SER A 175 2.31 16.31 -4.75
C SER A 175 3.58 17.15 -4.79
N ALA A 176 3.77 17.88 -5.90
CA ALA A 176 4.83 18.89 -6.01
C ALA A 176 4.61 20.11 -5.09
N GLU A 177 3.37 20.37 -4.66
CA GLU A 177 3.07 21.43 -3.72
C GLU A 177 3.38 20.99 -2.29
N VAL A 178 4.04 21.89 -1.56
CA VAL A 178 4.24 21.83 -0.11
C VAL A 178 3.07 22.60 0.51
N ARG A 179 2.36 21.96 1.43
CA ARG A 179 1.23 22.58 2.13
C ARG A 179 1.73 23.53 3.22
N GLU A 180 0.80 24.25 3.86
CA GLU A 180 1.10 25.20 4.93
C GLU A 180 1.80 24.58 6.14
N ASP A 181 1.60 23.27 6.36
CA ASP A 181 2.27 22.48 7.40
C ASP A 181 3.73 22.11 7.06
N GLY A 182 4.22 22.45 5.86
CA GLY A 182 5.55 22.10 5.38
C GLY A 182 5.64 20.68 4.79
N GLU A 183 4.54 19.92 4.76
CA GLU A 183 4.50 18.58 4.20
C GLU A 183 3.94 18.56 2.79
N ARG A 184 4.38 17.57 2.00
CA ARG A 184 3.82 17.32 0.67
C ARG A 184 2.61 16.40 0.81
N GLY A 185 1.62 16.59 -0.05
CA GLY A 185 0.46 15.74 -0.06
C GLY A 185 0.73 14.35 -0.59
N LEU A 186 0.59 13.33 0.27
CA LEU A 186 0.65 11.94 -0.16
C LEU A 186 -0.49 11.66 -1.16
N VAL A 187 -0.12 11.24 -2.36
CA VAL A 187 -1.03 10.86 -3.45
C VAL A 187 -1.23 9.34 -3.45
N MET A 188 -0.15 8.59 -3.28
CA MET A 188 -0.18 7.13 -3.22
C MET A 188 1.03 6.60 -2.46
N ALA A 189 0.82 5.67 -1.54
CA ALA A 189 1.89 4.94 -0.85
C ALA A 189 1.99 3.50 -1.36
N ASP A 190 3.12 2.85 -1.07
CA ASP A 190 3.39 1.44 -1.37
C ASP A 190 3.13 1.05 -2.84
N VAL A 191 3.50 1.93 -3.76
CA VAL A 191 3.51 1.60 -5.19
C VAL A 191 4.61 0.57 -5.42
N LYS A 192 4.26 -0.58 -5.99
CA LYS A 192 5.22 -1.63 -6.38
C LYS A 192 5.90 -1.28 -7.72
N PRO A 193 7.14 -1.73 -7.94
CA PRO A 193 7.82 -1.52 -9.21
C PRO A 193 7.04 -2.09 -10.39
N ASP A 194 7.25 -1.49 -11.57
CA ASP A 194 6.66 -1.88 -12.86
C ASP A 194 5.12 -1.77 -12.95
N ASN A 195 4.45 -1.25 -11.90
CA ASN A 195 3.02 -0.97 -11.92
C ASN A 195 2.72 0.40 -12.55
N ILE A 196 1.67 0.45 -13.37
CA ILE A 196 1.19 1.70 -13.98
C ILE A 196 0.32 2.46 -12.98
N VAL A 197 0.83 3.59 -12.50
CA VAL A 197 0.07 4.57 -11.73
C VAL A 197 -0.50 5.62 -12.69
N ARG A 198 -1.82 5.82 -12.66
CA ARG A 198 -2.50 6.81 -13.51
C ARG A 198 -2.72 8.08 -12.72
N LEU A 199 -2.15 9.18 -13.17
CA LEU A 199 -2.14 10.48 -12.48
C LEU A 199 -2.55 11.59 -13.44
N ASN A 200 -3.07 12.70 -12.90
CA ASN A 200 -3.15 13.92 -13.69
C ASN A 200 -1.73 14.36 -14.09
N ALA A 201 -1.61 15.12 -15.17
CA ALA A 201 -0.36 15.67 -15.63
C ALA A 201 0.13 16.71 -14.63
N GLY A 202 1.43 16.68 -14.36
CA GLY A 202 2.02 17.47 -13.30
C GLY A 202 3.34 16.88 -12.83
N THR A 203 4.04 17.63 -11.98
CA THR A 203 5.24 17.16 -11.31
C THR A 203 4.84 16.46 -10.01
N TYR A 204 5.48 15.33 -9.72
CA TYR A 204 5.29 14.58 -8.50
C TYR A 204 6.62 14.34 -7.81
N HIS A 205 6.61 14.42 -6.48
CA HIS A 205 7.75 14.09 -5.65
C HIS A 205 7.68 12.62 -5.27
N ILE A 206 8.65 11.84 -5.72
CA ILE A 206 8.71 10.38 -5.53
C ILE A 206 9.74 10.07 -4.46
N VAL A 207 9.35 9.27 -3.48
CA VAL A 207 10.25 8.66 -2.51
C VAL A 207 10.35 7.18 -2.86
N SER A 208 11.53 6.72 -3.23
CA SER A 208 11.83 5.30 -3.46
C SER A 208 12.57 4.76 -2.26
N GLU A 209 12.09 3.66 -1.69
CA GLU A 209 12.68 2.99 -0.54
C GLU A 209 13.20 1.63 -0.99
N TYR A 210 14.44 1.32 -0.60
CA TYR A 210 15.06 0.02 -0.81
C TYR A 210 15.33 -0.63 0.55
N GLY A 211 14.55 -1.64 0.89
CA GLY A 211 14.49 -2.22 2.23
C GLY A 211 13.81 -1.28 3.22
N SER A 212 14.01 -1.55 4.51
CA SER A 212 13.27 -0.90 5.61
C SER A 212 14.15 -0.10 6.58
N VAL A 213 15.41 0.15 6.22
CA VAL A 213 16.40 0.73 7.15
C VAL A 213 16.68 2.19 6.81
N ASN A 214 17.63 2.45 5.90
CA ASN A 214 18.11 3.81 5.64
C ASN A 214 18.40 4.09 4.16
N ALA A 215 18.05 3.18 3.25
CA ALA A 215 18.24 3.36 1.82
C ALA A 215 16.97 3.93 1.17
N ALA A 216 16.93 5.26 1.02
CA ALA A 216 15.85 5.96 0.34
C ALA A 216 16.39 7.04 -0.60
N VAL A 217 15.75 7.18 -1.77
CA VAL A 217 16.08 8.18 -2.79
C VAL A 217 14.84 9.01 -3.09
N ARG A 218 15.02 10.32 -3.29
CA ARG A 218 13.95 11.26 -3.62
C ARG A 218 14.18 11.86 -5.00
N ALA A 219 13.13 11.95 -5.80
CA ALA A 219 13.20 12.52 -7.14
C ALA A 219 11.89 13.21 -7.52
N ASP A 220 11.98 14.31 -8.26
CA ASP A 220 10.80 14.96 -8.87
C ASP A 220 10.64 14.45 -10.31
N ILE A 221 9.45 13.94 -10.64
CA ILE A 221 9.16 13.33 -11.94
C ILE A 221 7.96 14.03 -12.57
N GLN A 222 8.12 14.40 -13.85
CA GLN A 222 7.04 14.97 -14.64
C GLN A 222 6.19 13.87 -15.27
N VAL A 223 4.88 13.91 -15.01
CA VAL A 223 3.87 13.14 -15.72
C VAL A 223 3.27 14.01 -16.81
N GLU A 224 3.25 13.48 -18.03
CA GLU A 224 2.68 14.15 -19.20
C GLU A 224 1.34 13.51 -19.60
N ALA A 225 0.36 14.34 -19.95
CA ALA A 225 -0.95 13.85 -20.38
C ALA A 225 -0.84 13.02 -21.66
N GLY A 226 -1.56 11.90 -21.71
CA GLY A 226 -1.57 10.98 -22.86
C GLY A 226 -0.30 10.15 -23.05
N LYS A 227 0.71 10.27 -22.17
CA LYS A 227 1.96 9.52 -22.25
C LYS A 227 2.14 8.55 -21.07
N LEU A 228 2.99 7.56 -21.27
CA LEU A 228 3.49 6.68 -20.23
C LEU A 228 4.94 7.09 -19.89
N THR A 229 5.14 7.75 -18.76
CA THR A 229 6.46 8.08 -18.22
C THR A 229 7.04 6.85 -17.51
N GLN A 230 8.21 6.40 -17.95
CA GLN A 230 8.98 5.35 -17.29
C GLN A 230 10.21 5.97 -16.64
N ALA A 231 10.42 5.71 -15.35
CA ALA A 231 11.57 6.21 -14.62
C ALA A 231 12.24 5.11 -13.79
N THR A 232 13.56 5.03 -13.92
CA THR A 232 14.41 4.12 -13.14
C THR A 232 15.22 4.94 -12.16
N ILE A 233 15.01 4.72 -10.86
CA ILE A 233 15.73 5.40 -9.79
C ILE A 233 16.98 4.60 -9.44
N GLN A 234 18.11 5.29 -9.26
CA GLN A 234 19.37 4.66 -8.88
C GLN A 234 19.60 4.79 -7.37
N HIS A 235 19.59 3.66 -6.66
CA HIS A 235 19.99 3.57 -5.27
C HIS A 235 21.50 3.40 -5.13
N ARG A 236 22.03 3.86 -4.00
CA ARG A 236 23.38 3.57 -3.53
C ARG A 236 23.27 2.78 -2.24
N ALA A 237 23.01 1.48 -2.36
CA ALA A 237 22.75 0.60 -1.23
C ALA A 237 23.04 -0.86 -1.57
N ALA A 238 23.18 -1.72 -0.57
CA ALA A 238 23.28 -3.16 -0.80
C ALA A 238 22.71 -3.96 0.37
N LYS A 239 22.42 -5.23 0.10
CA LYS A 239 21.97 -6.16 1.13
C LYS A 239 23.17 -6.69 1.91
N VAL A 240 23.08 -6.62 3.22
CA VAL A 240 24.09 -7.07 4.17
C VAL A 240 23.48 -8.15 5.05
N THR A 241 24.21 -9.24 5.23
CA THR A 241 23.87 -10.30 6.19
C THR A 241 24.94 -10.35 7.25
N LEU A 242 24.56 -10.37 8.53
CA LEU A 242 25.52 -10.47 9.62
C LEU A 242 25.56 -11.89 10.17
N LYS A 243 26.72 -12.32 10.66
CA LYS A 243 26.85 -13.54 11.47
C LYS A 243 27.98 -13.41 12.48
N LEU A 244 27.74 -13.90 13.69
CA LEU A 244 28.74 -13.99 14.75
C LEU A 244 29.34 -15.39 14.67
N VAL A 245 30.66 -15.49 14.53
CA VAL A 245 31.36 -16.77 14.32
C VAL A 245 32.54 -16.89 15.30
N ALA A 246 32.86 -18.12 15.70
CA ALA A 246 34.02 -18.38 16.55
C ALA A 246 35.33 -18.19 15.77
N ASP A 247 35.37 -18.75 14.57
CA ASP A 247 36.48 -18.72 13.62
C ASP A 247 35.97 -18.26 12.25
N GLU A 248 36.86 -17.74 11.41
CA GLU A 248 36.53 -17.25 10.07
C GLU A 248 35.90 -18.36 9.21
N GLY A 249 34.79 -18.04 8.54
CA GLY A 249 34.00 -19.02 7.78
C GLY A 249 33.21 -20.02 8.64
N GLY A 250 33.20 -19.85 9.97
CA GLY A 250 32.50 -20.73 10.90
C GLY A 250 30.97 -20.63 10.85
N GLU A 251 30.32 -21.45 11.69
CA GLU A 251 28.87 -21.43 11.87
C GLU A 251 28.42 -20.20 12.66
N ALA A 252 27.26 -19.67 12.28
CA ALA A 252 26.67 -18.55 12.98
C ALA A 252 26.13 -18.95 14.35
N ILE A 253 26.45 -18.13 15.34
CA ILE A 253 26.03 -18.35 16.71
C ILE A 253 24.61 -17.80 16.91
N ALA A 254 23.70 -18.68 17.33
CA ALA A 254 22.32 -18.34 17.64
C ALA A 254 22.20 -17.41 18.86
N ASP A 255 21.00 -16.87 19.06
CA ASP A 255 20.66 -15.97 20.17
C ASP A 255 21.59 -14.74 20.26
N THR A 256 22.05 -14.26 19.11
CA THR A 256 22.87 -13.06 19.00
C THR A 256 21.98 -11.84 18.79
N ALA A 257 22.11 -10.86 19.66
CA ALA A 257 21.52 -9.55 19.51
C ALA A 257 22.48 -8.65 18.73
N TRP A 258 21.97 -7.98 17.72
CA TRP A 258 22.72 -7.14 16.78
C TRP A 258 22.28 -5.70 16.91
N SER A 259 23.26 -4.80 16.88
CA SER A 259 23.06 -3.38 16.61
C SER A 259 24.00 -2.97 15.47
N VAL A 260 23.49 -2.28 14.47
CA VAL A 260 24.30 -1.69 13.39
C VAL A 260 24.29 -0.18 13.57
N LEU A 261 25.48 0.41 13.61
CA LEU A 261 25.68 1.82 13.81
C LEU A 261 26.29 2.45 12.55
N THR A 262 25.93 3.70 12.26
CA THR A 262 26.66 4.53 11.29
C THR A 262 28.04 4.90 11.82
N SER A 263 28.90 5.46 10.97
CA SER A 263 30.17 6.07 11.38
C SER A 263 30.03 7.21 12.41
N ALA A 264 28.85 7.82 12.53
CA ALA A 264 28.54 8.83 13.55
C ALA A 264 28.15 8.21 14.92
N GLY A 265 27.96 6.89 14.97
CA GLY A 265 27.50 6.17 16.16
C GLY A 265 25.98 6.07 16.31
N ASP A 266 25.21 6.52 15.30
CA ASP A 266 23.76 6.41 15.32
C ASP A 266 23.33 4.97 15.01
N VAL A 267 22.44 4.41 15.82
CA VAL A 267 21.88 3.08 15.59
C VAL A 267 20.90 3.14 14.42
N VAL A 268 21.14 2.34 13.38
CA VAL A 268 20.26 2.23 12.20
C VAL A 268 19.43 0.96 12.18
N SER A 269 19.89 -0.11 12.84
CA SER A 269 19.18 -1.39 12.86
C SER A 269 19.49 -2.15 14.14
N GLU A 270 18.46 -2.79 14.70
CA GLU A 270 18.58 -3.71 15.82
C GLU A 270 17.81 -5.00 15.53
N SER A 271 18.36 -6.15 15.90
CA SER A 271 17.69 -7.44 15.67
C SER A 271 18.23 -8.53 16.58
N VAL A 272 17.49 -9.63 16.72
CA VAL A 272 17.96 -10.84 17.39
C VAL A 272 17.81 -12.01 16.42
N SER A 273 18.93 -12.49 15.90
CA SER A 273 18.97 -13.56 14.88
C SER A 273 20.40 -14.10 14.76
N ALA A 274 20.53 -15.35 14.34
CA ALA A 274 21.83 -15.89 13.91
C ALA A 274 22.31 -15.26 12.59
N PHE A 275 21.36 -14.87 11.72
CA PHE A 275 21.60 -14.33 10.38
C PHE A 275 20.65 -13.16 10.08
N PRO A 276 20.74 -12.01 10.76
CA PRO A 276 19.94 -10.87 10.36
C PRO A 276 20.41 -10.38 8.99
N SER A 277 19.44 -10.05 8.13
CA SER A 277 19.70 -9.50 6.81
C SER A 277 18.94 -8.19 6.65
N MET A 278 19.59 -7.19 6.07
CA MET A 278 19.05 -5.85 5.91
C MET A 278 19.66 -5.16 4.70
N VAL A 279 18.99 -4.13 4.19
CA VAL A 279 19.53 -3.26 3.14
C VAL A 279 20.07 -2.01 3.80
N LEU A 280 21.32 -1.66 3.50
CA LEU A 280 21.97 -0.46 4.00
C LEU A 280 22.37 0.44 2.85
N ALA A 281 22.27 1.75 3.04
CA ALA A 281 22.88 2.73 2.15
C ALA A 281 24.40 2.52 2.07
N GLU A 282 25.02 3.00 0.99
CA GLU A 282 26.47 2.98 0.83
C GLU A 282 27.13 3.85 1.91
N GLY A 283 28.15 3.33 2.57
CA GLY A 283 28.83 4.01 3.67
C GLY A 283 29.59 3.07 4.60
N GLU A 284 30.12 3.65 5.68
CA GLU A 284 30.86 2.95 6.73
C GLU A 284 29.96 2.70 7.94
N TYR A 285 30.04 1.48 8.48
CA TYR A 285 29.19 1.01 9.57
C TYR A 285 29.99 0.18 10.58
N THR A 286 29.46 0.08 11.79
CA THR A 286 29.93 -0.85 12.83
C THR A 286 28.82 -1.83 13.17
N ALA A 287 29.09 -3.13 13.05
CA ALA A 287 28.22 -4.18 13.55
C ALA A 287 28.64 -4.53 14.98
N ILE A 288 27.69 -4.46 15.91
CA ILE A 288 27.86 -4.87 17.31
C ILE A 288 27.02 -6.12 17.54
N ALA A 289 27.68 -7.22 17.90
CA ALA A 289 27.07 -8.49 18.25
C ALA A 289 27.18 -8.73 19.75
N ARG A 290 26.04 -8.85 20.42
CA ARG A 290 25.95 -9.25 21.83
C ARG A 290 25.44 -10.67 21.91
N ASN A 291 26.24 -11.53 22.54
CA ASN A 291 25.85 -12.90 22.83
C ASN A 291 26.13 -13.19 24.31
N LYS A 292 25.09 -13.52 25.08
CA LYS A 292 25.14 -13.64 26.55
C LYS A 292 25.71 -12.33 27.17
N ASP A 293 26.83 -12.44 27.88
CA ASP A 293 27.48 -11.31 28.57
C ASP A 293 28.67 -10.72 27.79
N LYS A 294 28.87 -11.16 26.54
CA LYS A 294 30.00 -10.70 25.70
C LYS A 294 29.50 -9.85 24.55
N ILE A 295 30.29 -8.83 24.24
CA ILE A 295 30.07 -7.91 23.13
C ILE A 295 31.26 -8.02 22.18
N TYR A 296 30.95 -8.10 20.90
CA TYR A 296 31.88 -8.18 19.80
C TYR A 296 31.52 -7.10 18.79
N GLN A 297 32.52 -6.54 18.12
CA GLN A 297 32.27 -5.52 17.12
C GLN A 297 33.18 -5.67 15.90
N ARG A 298 32.70 -5.19 14.76
CA ARG A 298 33.46 -5.11 13.52
C ARG A 298 33.00 -3.92 12.69
N ASP A 299 33.95 -3.18 12.17
CA ASP A 299 33.70 -2.16 11.16
C ASP A 299 33.62 -2.79 9.76
N PHE A 300 32.73 -2.27 8.92
CA PHE A 300 32.55 -2.72 7.54
C PHE A 300 32.02 -1.60 6.65
N SER A 301 32.38 -1.66 5.38
CA SER A 301 31.91 -0.75 4.34
C SER A 301 30.81 -1.42 3.50
N VAL A 302 29.77 -0.67 3.17
CA VAL A 302 28.73 -1.09 2.23
C VAL A 302 28.99 -0.40 0.89
N SER A 303 29.08 -1.17 -0.18
CA SER A 303 29.24 -0.68 -1.56
C SER A 303 27.97 -0.91 -2.36
N ALA A 304 27.51 0.10 -3.10
CA ALA A 304 26.25 0.01 -3.86
C ALA A 304 26.20 -1.19 -4.81
N GLY A 305 25.12 -1.97 -4.74
CA GLY A 305 24.91 -3.15 -5.57
C GLY A 305 25.74 -4.38 -5.18
N HIS A 306 26.61 -4.29 -4.18
CA HIS A 306 27.45 -5.40 -3.74
C HIS A 306 26.97 -5.97 -2.42
N ASN A 307 26.16 -7.03 -2.51
CA ASN A 307 25.70 -7.73 -1.32
C ASN A 307 26.88 -8.39 -0.60
N SER A 308 26.87 -8.36 0.73
CA SER A 308 27.98 -8.85 1.54
C SER A 308 27.51 -9.60 2.80
N ASP A 309 28.30 -10.58 3.19
CA ASP A 309 28.16 -11.29 4.45
C ASP A 309 29.27 -10.80 5.40
N ILE A 310 28.87 -10.26 6.55
CA ILE A 310 29.79 -9.65 7.52
C ILE A 310 29.93 -10.61 8.70
N GLU A 311 31.16 -11.11 8.86
CA GLU A 311 31.53 -11.98 9.96
C GLU A 311 32.12 -11.19 11.12
N VAL A 312 31.44 -11.21 12.26
CA VAL A 312 32.01 -10.72 13.53
C VAL A 312 32.65 -11.90 14.24
N LEU A 313 33.94 -11.79 14.56
CA LEU A 313 34.71 -12.86 15.21
C LEU A 313 34.65 -12.72 16.72
N MET A 314 34.45 -13.84 17.43
CA MET A 314 34.51 -13.84 18.90
C MET A 314 35.91 -13.56 19.47
N SER A 315 36.96 -13.73 18.66
CA SER A 315 38.34 -13.38 19.02
C SER A 315 38.60 -11.88 18.98
N ALA A 316 37.76 -11.10 18.27
CA ALA A 316 37.80 -9.65 18.25
C ALA A 316 37.15 -9.09 19.52
N LEU A 317 37.76 -9.36 20.68
CA LEU A 317 37.38 -8.72 21.93
C LEU A 317 37.89 -7.28 21.90
N SER A 318 36.97 -6.32 21.84
CA SER A 318 37.26 -4.97 22.30
C SER A 318 37.10 -4.96 23.82
N SER A 319 38.20 -5.08 24.55
CA SER A 319 38.19 -4.85 26.00
C SER A 319 37.77 -3.40 26.29
N PRO A 320 36.73 -3.13 27.08
CA PRO A 320 36.51 -1.80 27.61
C PRO A 320 37.58 -1.54 28.68
N GLY A 321 38.55 -0.68 28.38
CA GLY A 321 39.39 -0.04 29.41
C GLY A 321 40.76 -0.67 29.71
N GLN A 322 41.55 -1.03 28.71
CA GLN A 322 42.99 -1.26 28.93
C GLN A 322 43.77 0.02 28.58
N LEU A 323 43.99 0.90 29.56
CA LEU A 323 45.11 1.85 29.50
C LEU A 323 46.41 1.02 29.42
N PRO A 324 47.36 1.34 28.55
CA PRO A 324 48.63 0.63 28.53
C PRO A 324 49.35 0.89 29.85
N ALA A 325 49.46 -0.17 30.67
CA ALA A 325 50.38 -0.19 31.78
C ALA A 325 51.80 -0.36 31.24
N ASP A 326 52.70 0.43 31.83
CA ASP A 326 54.14 0.24 31.90
C ASP A 326 55.01 0.92 30.81
N GLN A 327 55.45 2.14 31.14
CA GLN A 327 56.83 2.56 30.92
C GLN A 327 57.45 2.90 32.28
N ALA A 328 57.80 1.87 33.06
CA ALA A 328 58.90 1.98 34.01
C ALA A 328 60.20 2.12 33.20
N ILE A 329 60.71 3.35 33.10
CA ILE A 329 62.10 3.60 32.72
C ILE A 329 62.85 3.86 34.01
N ASP A 330 63.64 2.86 34.39
CA ASP A 330 64.70 2.90 35.38
C ASP A 330 65.74 3.93 34.94
N SER A 331 66.12 4.84 35.84
CA SER A 331 67.18 5.83 35.60
C SER A 331 68.32 5.57 36.58
N GLU A 332 69.41 5.00 36.05
CA GLU A 332 70.77 5.22 36.55
C GLU A 332 71.31 6.59 36.09
#